data_AF-A0A523YN69-F1
#
_entry.id   AF-A0A523YN69-F1
#
_cell.length_a   1.000
_cell.length_b   1.000
_cell.length_c   1.000
_cell.angle_alpha   90.00
_cell.angle_beta   90.00
_cell.angle_gamma   90.00
#
_symmetry.space_group_name_H-M   'P 1'
#
loop_
_entity.id
_entity.type
_entity.pdbx_description
1 polymer ?
#
loop_
_entity_poly.entity_id
_entity_poly.type
_entity_poly.pdbx_seq_one_letter_code
_entity_poly.pdbx_strand_id
1 'polypeptide(L)'
;EAFMEADVIINAPVMKTHDAFPATLGLKNMKGVLQEKDKKRFHKWGLAQSIVDLNKLVLPQITVLDGTVAMEGMGPTHGTPVNLGVIISSFDTVAADSVAAAVMGIDPLEIEYVKLAFEQGLGCADLSRIEVVGLRIEEVKRPFKRLKLDFASYREKGIEIYEKGACSGCRNTMEAFIAYYMESKGRLGLLKGYTLIFGQNVKIPDKYEGKLVNIGLCTKKFREKGEYVPGCPPHPHDLVTFFEERSRILK
;
A
#
# COMPACT_ATOMS: atom_id res chain seq x y z
N GLU A 1 0.10 -17.57 -23.19
CA GLU A 1 0.84 -18.55 -23.99
C GLU A 1 2.28 -18.59 -23.50
N ALA A 2 3.13 -17.61 -23.81
CA ALA A 2 4.54 -17.59 -23.38
C ALA A 2 4.81 -17.91 -21.89
N PHE A 3 4.03 -17.38 -20.94
CA PHE A 3 4.22 -17.70 -19.52
C PHE A 3 3.91 -19.16 -19.17
N MET A 4 2.89 -19.75 -19.81
CA MET A 4 2.45 -21.12 -19.54
C MET A 4 3.31 -22.17 -20.25
N GLU A 5 3.99 -21.77 -21.31
CA GLU A 5 4.88 -22.63 -22.11
C GLU A 5 6.34 -22.55 -21.65
N ALA A 6 6.67 -21.64 -20.72
CA ALA A 6 8.03 -21.46 -20.24
C ALA A 6 8.47 -22.62 -19.36
N ASP A 7 9.64 -23.19 -19.65
CA ASP A 7 10.30 -24.18 -18.79
C ASP A 7 10.78 -23.57 -17.47
N VAL A 8 11.17 -22.29 -17.52
CA VAL A 8 11.71 -21.54 -16.39
C VAL A 8 11.14 -20.12 -16.36
N ILE A 9 10.64 -19.72 -15.20
CA ILE A 9 10.14 -18.38 -14.91
C ILE A 9 11.16 -17.69 -13.99
N ILE A 10 11.76 -16.61 -14.51
CA ILE A 10 12.66 -15.72 -13.77
C ILE A 10 11.89 -14.44 -13.44
N ASN A 11 11.80 -14.11 -12.15
CA ASN A 11 11.09 -12.94 -11.68
C ASN A 11 12.08 -11.81 -11.36
N ALA A 12 11.90 -10.63 -11.96
CA ALA A 12 12.81 -9.49 -11.79
C ALA A 12 12.09 -8.21 -11.30
N PRO A 13 11.56 -8.21 -10.06
CA PRO A 13 10.88 -7.05 -9.50
C PRO A 13 11.85 -5.93 -9.11
N VAL A 14 11.42 -4.68 -9.24
CA VAL A 14 12.12 -3.54 -8.62
C VAL A 14 11.69 -3.38 -7.16
N MET A 15 12.62 -3.09 -6.25
CA MET A 15 12.34 -2.82 -4.84
C MET A 15 11.57 -1.50 -4.68
N LYS A 16 10.31 -1.56 -4.22
CA LYS A 16 9.46 -0.37 -4.08
C LYS A 16 8.62 -0.43 -2.82
N THR A 17 8.41 0.72 -2.17
CA THR A 17 7.26 0.91 -1.28
C THR A 17 5.95 0.80 -2.04
N HIS A 18 4.86 0.53 -1.33
CA HIS A 18 3.52 0.58 -1.92
C HIS A 18 2.56 1.26 -0.95
N ASP A 19 1.53 1.87 -1.51
CA ASP A 19 0.44 2.45 -0.73
C ASP A 19 -0.44 1.40 -0.05
N ALA A 20 -0.34 0.11 -0.38
CA ALA A 20 -1.28 -0.95 0.04
C ALA A 20 -0.67 -2.07 0.89
N PHE A 21 0.63 -2.23 0.74
CA PHE A 21 1.47 -3.06 1.57
C PHE A 21 2.72 -2.24 1.84
N PRO A 22 3.45 -2.49 2.94
CA PRO A 22 4.68 -1.76 3.22
C PRO A 22 5.67 -1.75 2.04
N ALA A 23 5.69 -2.83 1.24
CA ALA A 23 6.51 -2.95 0.03
C ALA A 23 5.78 -3.71 -1.11
N THR A 24 6.34 -3.61 -2.31
CA THR A 24 6.06 -4.47 -3.47
C THR A 24 7.38 -5.07 -3.93
N LEU A 25 7.42 -6.40 -3.91
CA LEU A 25 8.60 -7.22 -4.18
C LEU A 25 8.20 -8.41 -5.08
N GLY A 26 8.88 -9.55 -4.97
CA GLY A 26 8.76 -10.72 -5.82
C GLY A 26 7.37 -11.34 -5.86
N LEU A 27 6.78 -11.70 -4.71
CA LEU A 27 5.46 -12.36 -4.67
C LEU A 27 4.40 -11.50 -5.35
N LYS A 28 4.40 -10.20 -5.07
CA LYS A 28 3.42 -9.27 -5.63
C LYS A 28 3.66 -8.97 -7.11
N ASN A 29 4.90 -9.07 -7.60
CA ASN A 29 5.21 -8.87 -9.01
C ASN A 29 4.54 -9.90 -9.92
N MET A 30 4.29 -11.11 -9.40
CA MET A 30 3.58 -12.15 -10.13
C MET A 30 2.15 -11.79 -10.50
N LYS A 31 1.54 -10.79 -9.84
CA LYS A 31 0.26 -10.22 -10.29
C LYS A 31 0.32 -9.65 -11.73
N GLY A 32 1.52 -9.38 -12.25
CA GLY A 32 1.76 -8.98 -13.63
C GLY A 32 1.35 -10.02 -14.67
N VAL A 33 1.31 -11.31 -14.32
CA VAL A 33 0.93 -12.39 -15.24
C VAL A 33 -0.57 -12.42 -15.54
N LEU A 34 -1.37 -11.75 -14.71
CA LEU A 34 -2.81 -11.71 -14.85
C LEU A 34 -3.27 -10.71 -15.90
N GLN A 35 -4.41 -11.00 -16.51
CA GLN A 35 -5.13 -10.03 -17.33
C GLN A 35 -5.60 -8.85 -16.46
N GLU A 36 -5.69 -7.67 -17.07
CA GLU A 36 -6.02 -6.42 -16.37
C GLU A 36 -7.38 -6.48 -15.64
N LYS A 37 -8.36 -7.18 -16.21
CA LYS A 37 -9.68 -7.38 -15.58
C LYS A 37 -9.59 -8.20 -14.29
N ASP A 38 -8.68 -9.16 -14.23
CA ASP A 38 -8.52 -10.09 -13.09
C ASP A 38 -7.67 -9.46 -11.98
N LYS A 39 -6.72 -8.62 -12.34
CA LYS A 39 -5.96 -7.77 -11.39
C LYS A 39 -6.86 -6.96 -10.46
N LYS A 40 -8.02 -6.51 -10.94
CA LYS A 40 -9.00 -5.75 -10.13
C LYS A 40 -9.77 -6.64 -9.16
N ARG A 41 -9.99 -7.93 -9.49
CA ARG A 41 -10.75 -8.88 -8.66
C ARG A 41 -10.06 -9.19 -7.33
N PHE A 42 -8.73 -9.17 -7.30
CA PHE A 42 -7.93 -9.43 -6.09
C PHE A 42 -8.29 -8.47 -4.95
N HIS A 43 -8.58 -7.20 -5.28
CA HIS A 43 -8.97 -6.20 -4.29
C HIS A 43 -10.35 -6.49 -3.67
N LYS A 44 -11.19 -7.29 -4.34
CA LYS A 44 -12.50 -7.71 -3.83
C LYS A 44 -12.44 -8.99 -3.01
N TRP A 45 -11.49 -9.88 -3.33
CA TRP A 45 -11.38 -11.21 -2.71
C TRP A 45 -10.44 -11.28 -1.51
N GLY A 46 -9.64 -10.23 -1.28
CA GLY A 46 -8.59 -10.22 -0.27
C GLY A 46 -7.23 -10.22 -0.96
N LEU A 47 -6.61 -9.05 -1.03
CA LEU A 47 -5.45 -8.82 -1.89
C LEU A 47 -4.25 -9.69 -1.50
N ALA A 48 -3.94 -9.80 -0.21
CA ALA A 48 -2.80 -10.57 0.27
C ALA A 48 -2.98 -12.07 -0.01
N GLN A 49 -4.11 -12.66 0.39
CA GLN A 49 -4.39 -14.07 0.13
C GLN A 49 -4.44 -14.37 -1.37
N SER A 50 -5.04 -13.50 -2.18
CA SER A 50 -5.05 -13.68 -3.64
C SER A 50 -3.65 -13.67 -4.25
N ILE A 51 -2.71 -12.86 -3.71
CA ILE A 51 -1.30 -12.88 -4.13
C ILE A 51 -0.66 -14.22 -3.76
N VAL A 52 -0.89 -14.72 -2.55
CA VAL A 52 -0.36 -16.02 -2.10
C VAL A 52 -0.91 -17.16 -2.96
N ASP A 53 -2.22 -17.20 -3.20
CA ASP A 53 -2.86 -18.24 -4.02
C ASP A 53 -2.39 -18.21 -5.47
N LEU A 54 -2.14 -17.02 -6.03
CA LEU A 54 -1.50 -16.90 -7.32
C LEU A 54 -0.11 -17.54 -7.30
N ASN A 55 0.73 -17.19 -6.31
CA ASN A 55 2.09 -17.73 -6.22
C ASN A 55 2.12 -19.24 -5.98
N LYS A 56 1.08 -19.87 -5.42
CA LYS A 56 0.98 -21.35 -5.40
C LYS A 56 0.89 -21.97 -6.80
N LEU A 57 0.41 -21.22 -7.79
CA LEU A 57 0.26 -21.69 -9.18
C LEU A 57 1.43 -21.27 -10.06
N VAL A 58 2.05 -20.13 -9.78
CA VAL A 58 3.03 -19.50 -10.67
C VAL A 58 4.34 -19.14 -9.97
N LEU A 59 4.73 -19.86 -8.92
CA LEU A 59 5.94 -19.53 -8.16
C LEU A 59 7.16 -19.50 -9.09
N PRO A 60 7.92 -18.38 -9.12
CA PRO A 60 9.15 -18.31 -9.91
C PRO A 60 10.20 -19.27 -9.40
N GLN A 61 10.99 -19.85 -10.30
CA GLN A 61 12.16 -20.67 -9.96
C GLN A 61 13.24 -19.83 -9.30
N ILE A 62 13.39 -18.57 -9.72
CA ILE A 62 14.30 -17.61 -9.10
C ILE A 62 13.70 -16.21 -9.15
N THR A 63 13.85 -15.49 -8.05
CA THR A 63 13.52 -14.06 -7.96
C THR A 63 14.82 -13.27 -7.84
N VAL A 64 14.97 -12.24 -8.66
CA VAL A 64 16.10 -11.30 -8.72
C VAL A 64 15.55 -9.88 -8.52
N LEU A 65 15.57 -9.42 -7.28
CA LEU A 65 15.14 -8.08 -6.88
C LEU A 65 16.16 -7.04 -7.31
N ASP A 66 15.71 -6.09 -8.14
CA ASP A 66 16.48 -4.94 -8.57
C ASP A 66 16.31 -3.77 -7.57
N GLY A 67 17.38 -3.51 -6.83
CA GLY A 67 17.54 -2.36 -5.96
C GLY A 67 18.61 -1.40 -6.48
N THR A 68 19.00 -1.44 -7.75
CA THR A 68 19.96 -0.47 -8.32
C THR A 68 19.40 0.95 -8.17
N VAL A 69 18.15 1.13 -8.62
CA VAL A 69 17.31 2.31 -8.37
C VAL A 69 15.95 1.85 -7.84
N ALA A 70 15.81 1.84 -6.53
CA ALA A 70 14.60 1.50 -5.80
C ALA A 70 13.63 2.69 -5.69
N MET A 71 12.48 2.53 -5.03
CA MET A 71 11.49 3.60 -4.83
C MET A 71 10.90 3.64 -3.42
N GLU A 72 10.93 4.81 -2.79
CA GLU A 72 10.34 5.07 -1.46
C GLU A 72 9.16 6.07 -1.50
N GLY A 73 8.39 6.15 -0.42
CA GLY A 73 7.29 7.08 -0.24
C GLY A 73 6.02 6.64 -0.98
N MET A 74 5.58 7.44 -1.94
CA MET A 74 4.31 7.28 -2.67
C MET A 74 4.41 6.24 -3.80
N GLY A 75 5.10 5.13 -3.54
CA GLY A 75 5.12 3.99 -4.44
C GLY A 75 3.73 3.33 -4.57
N PRO A 76 3.46 2.58 -5.64
CA PRO A 76 4.42 2.15 -6.66
C PRO A 76 4.57 3.13 -7.85
N THR A 77 3.79 4.21 -7.89
CA THR A 77 3.66 5.06 -9.10
C THR A 77 4.32 6.44 -8.94
N HIS A 78 4.25 7.04 -7.75
CA HIS A 78 4.66 8.44 -7.52
C HIS A 78 5.74 8.57 -6.45
N GLY A 79 6.47 7.48 -6.16
CA GLY A 79 7.50 7.48 -5.15
C GLY A 79 8.77 8.22 -5.58
N THR A 80 9.66 8.42 -4.62
CA THR A 80 10.97 9.03 -4.81
C THR A 80 12.00 7.95 -5.14
N PRO A 81 12.80 8.09 -6.22
CA PRO A 81 13.89 7.17 -6.52
C PRO A 81 14.92 7.09 -5.40
N VAL A 82 15.44 5.89 -5.14
CA VAL A 82 16.49 5.62 -4.15
C VAL A 82 17.62 4.84 -4.83
N ASN A 83 18.81 5.43 -4.93
CA ASN A 83 19.99 4.73 -5.42
C ASN A 83 20.53 3.83 -4.30
N LEU A 84 20.00 2.61 -4.20
CA LEU A 84 20.40 1.64 -3.17
C LEU A 84 21.59 0.78 -3.64
N GLY A 85 21.72 0.54 -4.95
CA GLY A 85 22.90 -0.10 -5.54
C GLY A 85 23.04 -1.59 -5.23
N VAL A 86 21.93 -2.28 -4.97
CA VAL A 86 21.92 -3.72 -4.60
C VAL A 86 21.11 -4.56 -5.57
N ILE A 87 21.51 -5.82 -5.73
CA ILE A 87 20.70 -6.88 -6.31
C ILE A 87 20.54 -7.96 -5.24
N ILE A 88 19.31 -8.42 -5.02
CA ILE A 88 19.02 -9.52 -4.09
C ILE A 88 18.41 -10.65 -4.90
N SER A 89 18.96 -11.86 -4.81
CA SER A 89 18.44 -13.00 -5.56
C SER A 89 18.30 -14.25 -4.70
N SER A 90 17.25 -15.02 -4.93
CA SER A 90 17.05 -16.31 -4.26
C SER A 90 16.15 -17.23 -5.08
N PHE A 91 16.35 -18.54 -4.91
CA PHE A 91 15.41 -19.57 -5.38
C PHE A 91 14.16 -19.66 -4.49
N ASP A 92 14.21 -19.08 -3.28
CA ASP A 92 13.05 -18.86 -2.41
C ASP A 92 12.61 -17.40 -2.51
N THR A 93 11.45 -17.17 -3.16
CA THR A 93 10.90 -15.83 -3.36
C THR A 93 10.46 -15.18 -2.03
N VAL A 94 9.99 -15.96 -1.05
CA VAL A 94 9.62 -15.43 0.27
C VAL A 94 10.87 -14.97 1.02
N ALA A 95 11.97 -15.72 0.91
CA ALA A 95 13.25 -15.33 1.49
C ALA A 95 13.82 -14.07 0.81
N ALA A 96 13.74 -13.98 -0.51
CA ALA A 96 14.15 -12.80 -1.28
C ALA A 96 13.37 -11.54 -0.83
N ASP A 97 12.05 -11.66 -0.74
CA ASP A 97 11.16 -10.58 -0.29
C ASP A 97 11.46 -10.18 1.16
N SER A 98 11.77 -11.14 2.03
CA SER A 98 12.06 -10.89 3.44
C SER A 98 13.40 -10.17 3.64
N VAL A 99 14.46 -10.60 2.93
CA VAL A 99 15.76 -9.91 2.95
C VAL A 99 15.61 -8.49 2.39
N ALA A 100 14.92 -8.32 1.27
CA ALA A 100 14.69 -7.00 0.68
C ALA A 100 13.87 -6.08 1.59
N ALA A 101 12.83 -6.59 2.25
CA ALA A 101 12.07 -5.84 3.24
C ALA A 101 12.97 -5.38 4.40
N ALA A 102 13.82 -6.27 4.93
CA ALA A 102 14.75 -5.95 6.00
C ALA A 102 15.77 -4.86 5.59
N VAL A 103 16.30 -4.94 4.37
CA VAL A 103 17.17 -3.90 3.78
C VAL A 103 16.42 -2.56 3.67
N MET A 104 15.15 -2.57 3.30
CA MET A 104 14.28 -1.38 3.26
C MET A 104 13.87 -0.87 4.67
N GLY A 105 14.32 -1.53 5.75
CA GLY A 105 13.93 -1.19 7.12
C GLY A 105 12.49 -1.53 7.47
N ILE A 106 11.90 -2.52 6.80
CA ILE A 106 10.55 -3.03 7.00
C ILE A 106 10.64 -4.43 7.62
N ASP A 107 9.88 -4.69 8.68
CA ASP A 107 9.72 -6.06 9.18
C ASP A 107 8.99 -6.90 8.10
N PRO A 108 9.57 -8.01 7.62
CA PRO A 108 8.94 -8.87 6.63
C PRO A 108 7.51 -9.29 7.02
N LEU A 109 7.24 -9.51 8.31
CA LEU A 109 5.94 -9.94 8.81
C LEU A 109 4.89 -8.83 8.87
N GLU A 110 5.28 -7.55 8.73
CA GLU A 110 4.34 -6.45 8.48
C GLU A 110 3.76 -6.51 7.05
N ILE A 111 4.43 -7.20 6.12
CA ILE A 111 3.96 -7.38 4.76
C ILE A 111 3.02 -8.59 4.74
N GLU A 112 1.72 -8.33 4.79
CA GLU A 112 0.68 -9.36 4.95
C GLU A 112 0.82 -10.54 3.97
N TYR A 113 1.14 -10.28 2.69
CA TYR A 113 1.32 -11.37 1.71
C TYR A 113 2.60 -12.19 1.93
N VAL A 114 3.67 -11.61 2.48
CA VAL A 114 4.90 -12.34 2.85
C VAL A 114 4.63 -13.21 4.06
N LYS A 115 4.00 -12.63 5.10
CA LYS A 115 3.58 -13.36 6.29
C LYS A 115 2.70 -14.56 5.93
N LEU A 116 1.65 -14.36 5.14
CA LEU A 116 0.74 -15.43 4.74
C LEU A 116 1.45 -16.50 3.89
N ALA A 117 2.37 -16.12 2.99
CA ALA A 117 3.15 -17.06 2.21
C ALA A 117 4.03 -17.94 3.11
N PHE A 118 4.68 -17.34 4.11
CA PHE A 118 5.48 -18.06 5.11
C PHE A 118 4.62 -19.02 5.95
N GLU A 119 3.49 -18.55 6.48
CA GLU A 119 2.56 -19.37 7.27
C GLU A 119 1.97 -20.53 6.46
N GLN A 120 1.84 -20.37 5.14
CA GLN A 120 1.34 -21.40 4.23
C GLN A 120 2.45 -22.27 3.60
N GLY A 121 3.70 -22.09 4.02
CA GLY A 121 4.82 -22.95 3.63
C GLY A 121 5.36 -22.72 2.22
N LEU A 122 5.14 -21.55 1.60
CA LEU A 122 5.67 -21.24 0.27
C LEU A 122 7.17 -20.90 0.28
N GLY A 123 7.75 -20.62 1.45
CA GLY A 123 9.13 -20.21 1.62
C GLY A 123 9.37 -19.68 3.03
N CYS A 124 10.55 -19.10 3.29
CA CYS A 124 10.94 -18.63 4.61
C CYS A 124 10.86 -17.10 4.75
N ALA A 125 10.17 -16.61 5.80
CA ALA A 125 10.22 -15.19 6.20
C ALA A 125 10.95 -14.93 7.53
N ASP A 126 11.47 -15.98 8.16
CA ASP A 126 12.30 -15.87 9.36
C ASP A 126 13.75 -15.61 8.94
N LEU A 127 14.20 -14.36 9.14
CA LEU A 127 15.56 -13.92 8.80
C LEU A 127 16.65 -14.75 9.50
N SER A 128 16.39 -15.32 10.68
CA SER A 128 17.39 -16.15 11.38
C SER A 128 17.64 -17.49 10.69
N ARG A 129 16.74 -17.89 9.79
CA ARG A 129 16.79 -19.14 9.03
C ARG A 129 17.20 -18.92 7.56
N ILE A 130 17.52 -17.68 7.18
CA ILE A 130 17.94 -17.32 5.82
C ILE A 130 19.44 -17.07 5.83
N GLU A 131 20.19 -17.87 5.07
CA GLU A 131 21.60 -17.61 4.82
C GLU A 131 21.75 -16.49 3.78
N VAL A 132 22.37 -15.37 4.20
CA VAL A 132 22.70 -14.27 3.30
C VAL A 132 24.17 -14.40 2.90
N VAL A 133 24.41 -14.66 1.61
CA VAL A 133 25.75 -14.72 1.02
C VAL A 133 26.07 -13.39 0.34
N GLY A 134 27.27 -12.85 0.58
CA GLY A 134 27.71 -11.55 0.05
C GLY A 134 27.61 -10.43 1.08
N LEU A 135 27.07 -9.27 0.69
CA LEU A 135 26.87 -8.12 1.58
C LEU A 135 25.82 -8.44 2.65
N ARG A 136 26.12 -8.13 3.91
CA ARG A 136 25.15 -8.34 5.01
C ARG A 136 24.03 -7.31 4.91
N ILE A 137 22.85 -7.67 5.42
CA ILE A 137 21.66 -6.80 5.45
C ILE A 137 22.02 -5.46 6.09
N GLU A 138 22.74 -5.47 7.21
CA GLU A 138 23.11 -4.28 7.98
C GLU A 138 24.00 -3.30 7.20
N GLU A 139 24.80 -3.81 6.27
CA GLU A 139 25.75 -3.00 5.48
C GLU A 139 25.04 -2.19 4.40
N VAL A 140 23.91 -2.70 3.90
CA VAL A 140 23.13 -2.09 2.83
C VAL A 140 21.77 -1.57 3.31
N LYS A 141 21.45 -1.75 4.59
CA LYS A 141 20.17 -1.36 5.17
C LYS A 141 19.98 0.15 5.06
N ARG A 142 18.92 0.54 4.37
CA ARG A 142 18.46 1.92 4.27
C ARG A 142 16.96 1.93 4.54
N PRO A 143 16.50 2.41 5.70
CA PRO A 143 15.08 2.55 5.96
C PRO A 143 14.40 3.44 4.92
N PHE A 144 13.39 2.90 4.23
CA PHE A 144 12.66 3.65 3.21
C PHE A 144 11.60 4.53 3.87
N LYS A 145 11.40 5.73 3.31
CA LYS A 145 10.25 6.57 3.66
C LYS A 145 8.96 5.80 3.33
N ARG A 146 8.07 5.62 4.30
CA ARG A 146 6.78 4.95 4.11
C ARG A 146 5.65 5.96 4.01
N LEU A 147 4.60 5.62 3.26
CA LEU A 147 3.31 6.27 3.40
C LEU A 147 2.67 5.74 4.69
N LYS A 148 2.53 6.60 5.69
CA LYS A 148 1.69 6.36 6.86
C LYS A 148 1.00 7.68 7.17
N LEU A 149 -0.33 7.66 7.23
CA LEU A 149 -1.05 8.81 7.78
C LEU A 149 -0.75 8.94 9.26
N ASP A 150 -0.03 10.00 9.62
CA ASP A 150 0.04 10.45 10.99
C ASP A 150 -1.18 11.34 11.27
N PHE A 151 -2.26 10.71 11.75
CA PHE A 151 -3.48 11.43 12.12
C PHE A 151 -3.23 12.50 13.19
N ALA A 152 -2.24 12.34 14.07
CA ALA A 152 -1.91 13.35 15.06
C ALA A 152 -1.31 14.59 14.38
N SER A 153 -0.34 14.40 13.48
CA SER A 153 0.24 15.50 12.69
C SER A 153 -0.80 16.25 11.86
N TYR A 154 -1.76 15.55 11.26
CA TYR A 154 -2.83 16.21 10.49
C TYR A 154 -3.82 16.98 11.38
N ARG A 155 -4.11 16.48 12.60
CA ARG A 155 -4.93 17.23 13.57
C ARG A 155 -4.27 18.53 14.00
N GLU A 156 -2.96 18.54 14.23
CA GLU A 156 -2.21 19.76 14.52
C GLU A 156 -2.27 20.79 13.37
N LYS A 157 -2.44 20.31 12.13
CA LYS A 157 -2.65 21.13 10.93
C LYS A 157 -4.11 21.58 10.75
N GLY A 158 -5.00 21.26 11.69
CA GLY A 158 -6.43 21.60 11.67
C GLY A 158 -7.27 20.71 10.75
N ILE A 159 -6.84 19.45 10.54
CA ILE A 159 -7.54 18.48 9.70
C ILE A 159 -7.99 17.32 10.58
N GLU A 160 -9.30 17.23 10.79
CA GLU A 160 -9.90 16.18 11.61
C GLU A 160 -10.18 14.92 10.79
N ILE A 161 -9.54 13.82 11.19
CA ILE A 161 -9.72 12.51 10.56
C ILE A 161 -9.99 11.46 11.64
N TYR A 162 -11.06 10.69 11.45
CA TYR A 162 -11.44 9.55 12.28
C TYR A 162 -11.51 8.30 11.41
N GLU A 163 -10.65 7.34 11.74
CA GLU A 163 -10.60 6.04 11.09
C GLU A 163 -10.88 4.95 12.12
N LYS A 164 -11.76 4.00 11.79
CA LYS A 164 -11.85 2.74 12.55
C LYS A 164 -12.34 1.60 11.67
N GLY A 165 -11.54 0.55 11.58
CA GLY A 165 -11.87 -0.65 10.80
C GLY A 165 -11.93 -0.39 9.30
N ALA A 166 -11.10 0.53 8.78
CA ALA A 166 -10.87 0.64 7.35
C ALA A 166 -10.10 -0.58 6.84
N CYS A 167 -10.55 -1.16 5.72
CA CYS A 167 -9.74 -2.13 4.99
C CYS A 167 -8.49 -1.44 4.40
N SER A 168 -7.50 -2.24 4.01
CA SER A 168 -6.28 -1.74 3.37
C SER A 168 -6.62 -0.79 2.22
N GLY A 169 -7.46 -1.20 1.27
CA GLY A 169 -7.89 -0.36 0.14
C GLY A 169 -8.36 1.05 0.53
N CYS A 170 -9.28 1.17 1.50
CA CYS A 170 -9.75 2.48 1.96
C CYS A 170 -8.66 3.29 2.65
N ARG A 171 -7.83 2.66 3.49
CA ARG A 171 -6.72 3.36 4.16
C ARG A 171 -5.78 3.94 3.11
N ASN A 172 -5.33 3.13 2.16
CA ASN A 172 -4.39 3.52 1.10
C ASN A 172 -4.94 4.67 0.24
N THR A 173 -6.21 4.59 -0.14
CA THR A 173 -6.89 5.67 -0.86
C THR A 173 -6.85 6.97 -0.06
N MET A 174 -7.16 6.91 1.24
CA MET A 174 -7.12 8.08 2.11
C MET A 174 -5.69 8.59 2.30
N GLU A 175 -4.70 7.71 2.43
CA GLU A 175 -3.30 8.08 2.55
C GLU A 175 -2.82 8.79 1.28
N ALA A 176 -3.09 8.23 0.10
CA ALA A 176 -2.77 8.84 -1.18
C ALA A 176 -3.50 10.17 -1.36
N PHE A 177 -4.80 10.22 -1.04
CA PHE A 177 -5.59 11.45 -1.11
C PHE A 177 -4.97 12.57 -0.27
N ILE A 178 -4.71 12.33 1.02
CA ILE A 178 -4.22 13.36 1.94
C ILE A 178 -2.74 13.68 1.65
N ALA A 179 -1.85 12.68 1.58
CA ALA A 179 -0.42 12.93 1.46
C ALA A 179 -0.04 13.42 0.06
N TYR A 180 -0.57 12.79 -1.00
CA TYR A 180 -0.24 13.19 -2.38
C TYR A 180 -1.11 14.36 -2.82
N TYR A 181 -2.42 14.16 -2.95
CA TYR A 181 -3.27 15.13 -3.62
C TYR A 181 -3.50 16.39 -2.79
N MET A 182 -3.50 16.30 -1.46
CA MET A 182 -3.68 17.45 -0.58
C MET A 182 -2.35 18.05 -0.12
N GLU A 183 -1.47 17.30 0.54
CA GLU A 183 -0.24 17.83 1.15
C GLU A 183 0.84 18.17 0.12
N SER A 184 1.30 17.20 -0.67
CA SER A 184 2.40 17.42 -1.61
C SER A 184 2.10 18.48 -2.68
N LYS A 185 0.81 18.76 -2.94
CA LYS A 185 0.34 19.77 -3.90
C LYS A 185 -0.02 21.10 -3.24
N GLY A 186 0.19 21.28 -1.93
CA GLY A 186 -0.11 22.53 -1.22
C GLY A 186 -1.60 22.84 -1.07
N ARG A 187 -2.46 21.81 -1.11
CA ARG A 187 -3.92 21.90 -1.08
C ARG A 187 -4.56 21.48 0.25
N LEU A 188 -3.77 21.21 1.30
CA LEU A 188 -4.27 20.83 2.64
C LEU A 188 -5.32 21.82 3.20
N GLY A 189 -5.24 23.10 2.82
CA GLY A 189 -6.24 24.10 3.22
C GLY A 189 -7.68 23.76 2.79
N LEU A 190 -7.86 22.96 1.74
CA LEU A 190 -9.19 22.53 1.29
C LEU A 190 -9.89 21.58 2.28
N LEU A 191 -9.12 20.92 3.15
CA LEU A 191 -9.66 20.01 4.17
C LEU A 191 -10.03 20.72 5.46
N LYS A 192 -9.61 21.97 5.66
CA LYS A 192 -9.92 22.73 6.88
C LYS A 192 -11.43 23.00 6.96
N GLY A 193 -11.97 22.87 8.17
CA GLY A 193 -13.41 23.01 8.40
C GLY A 193 -14.24 21.79 7.95
N TYR A 194 -13.58 20.66 7.68
CA TYR A 194 -14.22 19.37 7.50
C TYR A 194 -13.69 18.35 8.51
N THR A 195 -14.59 17.48 8.94
CA THR A 195 -14.28 16.27 9.72
C THR A 195 -14.49 15.05 8.85
N LEU A 196 -13.41 14.32 8.57
CA LEU A 196 -13.40 13.15 7.69
C LEU A 196 -13.59 11.88 8.50
N ILE A 197 -14.56 11.04 8.14
CA ILE A 197 -14.74 9.72 8.76
C ILE A 197 -14.72 8.60 7.72
N PHE A 198 -14.02 7.51 8.03
CA PHE A 198 -14.00 6.31 7.19
C PHE A 198 -13.69 5.02 7.95
N GLY A 199 -14.10 3.88 7.37
CA GLY A 199 -13.93 2.55 7.95
C GLY A 199 -15.23 1.90 8.43
N GLN A 200 -15.24 0.57 8.54
CA GLN A 200 -16.43 -0.23 8.88
C GLN A 200 -16.95 0.04 10.29
N ASN A 201 -16.01 0.21 11.22
CA ASN A 201 -16.25 0.32 12.66
C ASN A 201 -16.19 1.76 13.15
N VAL A 202 -16.09 2.73 12.22
CA VAL A 202 -16.04 4.15 12.57
C VAL A 202 -17.37 4.61 13.15
N LYS A 203 -17.27 5.47 14.15
CA LYS A 203 -18.39 6.18 14.76
C LYS A 203 -18.19 7.67 14.51
N ILE A 204 -19.29 8.40 14.39
CA ILE A 204 -19.23 9.86 14.43
C ILE A 204 -18.80 10.23 15.87
N PRO A 205 -17.76 11.06 16.05
CA PRO A 205 -17.36 11.54 17.36
C PRO A 205 -18.46 12.41 17.99
N ASP A 206 -18.57 12.41 19.32
CA ASP A 206 -19.61 13.18 20.04
C ASP A 206 -19.48 14.70 19.85
N LYS A 207 -18.25 15.16 19.60
CA LYS A 207 -17.91 16.54 19.24
C LYS A 207 -16.92 16.49 18.07
N TYR A 208 -17.16 17.33 17.07
CA TYR A 208 -16.26 17.54 15.93
C TYR A 208 -16.41 18.96 15.41
N GLU A 209 -15.38 19.45 14.73
CA GLU A 209 -15.42 20.76 14.09
C GLU A 209 -15.80 20.67 12.62
N GLY A 210 -16.49 21.70 12.14
CA GLY A 210 -16.81 21.85 10.73
C GLY A 210 -17.85 20.87 10.18
N LYS A 211 -17.81 20.64 8.87
CA LYS A 211 -18.77 19.78 8.15
C LYS A 211 -18.30 18.32 8.17
N LEU A 212 -19.20 17.41 8.55
CA LEU A 212 -18.93 15.98 8.53
C LEU A 212 -18.91 15.46 7.09
N VAL A 213 -17.87 14.68 6.74
CA VAL A 213 -17.74 14.01 5.44
C VAL A 213 -17.56 12.51 5.66
N ASN A 214 -18.56 11.76 5.23
CA ASN A 214 -18.65 10.31 5.33
C ASN A 214 -18.03 9.68 4.07
N ILE A 215 -16.89 8.99 4.21
CA ILE A 215 -16.15 8.47 3.06
C ILE A 215 -16.29 6.95 2.95
N GLY A 216 -16.73 6.49 1.77
CA GLY A 216 -16.81 5.08 1.37
C GLY A 216 -18.11 4.37 1.76
N LEU A 217 -18.37 3.22 1.14
CA LEU A 217 -19.61 2.45 1.31
C LEU A 217 -19.91 2.10 2.77
N CYS A 218 -18.86 1.87 3.57
CA CYS A 218 -18.94 1.53 4.99
C CYS A 218 -19.59 2.62 5.86
N THR A 219 -19.51 3.88 5.44
CA THR A 219 -20.08 5.03 6.16
C THR A 219 -21.42 5.48 5.59
N LYS A 220 -21.99 4.75 4.60
CA LYS A 220 -23.30 5.05 3.98
C LYS A 220 -24.44 5.20 4.99
N LYS A 221 -24.35 4.53 6.16
CA LYS A 221 -25.28 4.64 7.28
C LYS A 221 -25.34 6.04 7.92
N PHE A 222 -24.34 6.88 7.68
CA PHE A 222 -24.23 8.24 8.21
C PHE A 222 -24.53 9.34 7.19
N ARG A 223 -24.96 8.98 5.96
CA ARG A 223 -25.15 9.92 4.84
C ARG A 223 -26.15 11.06 5.08
N GLU A 224 -27.03 10.93 6.08
CA GLU A 224 -28.01 11.97 6.44
C GLU A 224 -27.47 12.93 7.50
N LYS A 225 -26.34 12.58 8.15
CA LYS A 225 -25.71 13.38 9.22
C LYS A 225 -24.58 14.27 8.72
N GLY A 226 -24.26 14.20 7.43
CA GLY A 226 -23.16 14.92 6.81
C GLY A 226 -23.07 14.62 5.33
N GLU A 227 -22.07 15.17 4.67
CA GLU A 227 -21.82 14.90 3.26
C GLU A 227 -21.33 13.47 3.05
N TYR A 228 -21.48 12.94 1.84
CA TYR A 228 -21.17 11.54 1.55
C TYR A 228 -20.39 11.40 0.25
N VAL A 229 -19.23 10.74 0.32
CA VAL A 229 -18.42 10.35 -0.84
C VAL A 229 -18.54 8.83 -1.04
N PRO A 230 -19.21 8.36 -2.12
CA PRO A 230 -19.40 6.94 -2.36
C PRO A 230 -18.10 6.24 -2.82
N GLY A 231 -18.08 4.91 -2.71
CA GLY A 231 -17.02 4.05 -3.27
C GLY A 231 -16.51 2.97 -2.30
N CYS A 232 -15.83 1.95 -2.83
CA CYS A 232 -15.25 0.85 -2.03
C CYS A 232 -13.94 0.30 -2.63
N PRO A 233 -12.79 0.97 -2.41
CA PRO A 233 -12.67 2.32 -1.83
C PRO A 233 -13.12 3.40 -2.85
N PRO A 234 -13.40 4.64 -2.40
CA PRO A 234 -13.59 5.79 -3.29
C PRO A 234 -12.39 6.01 -4.20
N HIS A 235 -12.57 6.59 -5.38
CA HIS A 235 -11.41 6.96 -6.21
C HIS A 235 -10.75 8.23 -5.62
N PRO A 236 -9.41 8.32 -5.54
CA PRO A 236 -8.75 9.52 -5.04
C PRO A 236 -9.16 10.80 -5.78
N HIS A 237 -9.37 10.74 -7.10
CA HIS A 237 -9.87 11.88 -7.88
C HIS A 237 -11.26 12.34 -7.44
N ASP A 238 -12.18 11.43 -7.09
CA ASP A 238 -13.52 11.80 -6.63
C ASP A 238 -13.45 12.58 -5.31
N LEU A 239 -12.52 12.20 -4.42
CA LEU A 239 -12.25 12.93 -3.19
C LEU A 239 -11.69 14.33 -3.48
N VAL A 240 -10.72 14.45 -4.39
CA VAL A 240 -10.15 15.76 -4.78
C VAL A 240 -11.24 16.68 -5.33
N THR A 241 -12.02 16.19 -6.31
CA THR A 241 -13.09 16.95 -6.94
C THR A 241 -14.14 17.38 -5.92
N PHE A 242 -14.52 16.49 -4.99
CA PHE A 242 -15.45 16.81 -3.91
C PHE A 242 -15.05 18.06 -3.12
N PHE A 243 -13.79 18.15 -2.68
CA PHE A 243 -13.31 19.30 -1.90
C PHE A 243 -13.08 20.55 -2.75
N GLU A 244 -12.59 20.39 -3.98
CA GLU A 244 -12.38 21.51 -4.89
C GLU A 244 -13.69 22.22 -5.23
N GLU A 245 -14.75 21.49 -5.57
CA GLU A 245 -16.06 22.06 -5.90
C GLU A 245 -16.66 22.85 -4.73
N ARG A 246 -16.54 22.33 -3.51
CA ARG A 246 -17.08 22.98 -2.30
C ARG A 246 -16.29 24.21 -1.88
N SER A 247 -14.99 24.24 -2.18
CA SER A 247 -14.18 25.44 -1.97
C SER A 247 -14.60 26.60 -2.87
N ARG A 248 -15.12 26.30 -4.08
CA ARG A 248 -15.58 27.31 -5.05
C ARG A 248 -16.95 27.89 -4.69
N ILE A 249 -17.78 27.16 -3.95
CA ILE A 249 -19.10 27.60 -3.47
C ILE A 249 -18.97 28.54 -2.25
N LEU A 250 -17.81 28.52 -1.56
CA LEU A 250 -17.51 29.35 -0.39
C LEU A 250 -16.76 30.66 -0.72
N LYS A 251 -16.46 30.91 -2.00
CA LYS A 251 -15.94 32.19 -2.51
C LYS A 251 -17.06 32.95 -3.20
#